data_AF-A0A379LIL4-F1
#
_entry.id   AF-A0A379LIL4-F1
#
_cell.length_a   1.000
_cell.length_b   1.000
_cell.length_c   1.000
_cell.angle_alpha   90.00
_cell.angle_beta   90.00
_cell.angle_gamma   90.00
#
_symmetry.space_group_name_H-M   'P 1'
#
loop_
_entity.id
_entity.type
_entity.pdbx_description
1 polymer ?
#
loop_
_entity_poly.entity_id
_entity_poly.type
_entity_poly.pdbx_seq_one_letter_code
_entity_poly.pdbx_strand_id
1 'polypeptide(L)'
;MRKVILLISALFSAGMMSSAYAENKAPDCDSLNIMLMSMKDELNINANWRTTGSSPNKFKTVSVGDSNNSGDPSFDINCPNLTASYDGNALKMKADSYKGIIDHLYKQLNRGVDLYNYRWYTDPKVKADFKVDKYSFDLERLLLTDGYIKMPEGGSISKKQSFIPNTAVISYKINGGTLKPLLVNKNVTKYSSDFKGAKTIDIYHKNPNMARRGFGVERIFIDKENGVLEIYKEHVFPPK
;
A
#
# COMPACT_ATOMS: atom_id res chain seq x y z
N MET A 1 42.82 34.75 -52.00
CA MET A 1 41.85 35.06 -50.93
C MET A 1 40.91 33.87 -50.73
N ARG A 2 40.74 33.47 -49.47
CA ARG A 2 39.64 32.66 -48.89
C ARG A 2 39.33 31.26 -49.42
N LYS A 3 39.75 30.29 -48.59
CA LYS A 3 39.13 28.97 -48.39
C LYS A 3 37.64 29.13 -48.07
N VAL A 4 36.78 28.34 -48.70
CA VAL A 4 35.42 28.07 -48.20
C VAL A 4 35.28 26.57 -48.09
N ILE A 5 35.36 26.08 -46.85
CA ILE A 5 35.05 24.70 -46.47
C ILE A 5 33.53 24.64 -46.30
N LEU A 6 32.88 23.76 -47.07
CA LEU A 6 31.48 23.40 -46.90
C LEU A 6 31.36 22.52 -45.64
N LEU A 7 30.95 23.13 -44.53
CA LEU A 7 30.48 22.43 -43.34
C LEU A 7 28.99 22.14 -43.53
N ILE A 8 28.66 20.90 -43.87
CA ILE A 8 27.29 20.37 -43.75
C ILE A 8 27.08 20.09 -42.26
N SER A 9 26.50 21.06 -41.55
CA SER A 9 26.00 20.87 -40.20
C SER A 9 24.72 20.03 -40.27
N ALA A 10 24.84 18.74 -39.96
CA ALA A 10 23.71 17.89 -39.63
C ALA A 10 23.03 18.46 -38.37
N LEU A 11 21.90 19.13 -38.57
CA LEU A 11 20.95 19.44 -37.51
C LEU A 11 20.31 18.12 -37.04
N PHE A 12 20.98 17.45 -36.10
CA PHE A 12 20.28 16.59 -35.16
C PHE A 12 19.52 17.50 -34.21
N SER A 13 18.29 17.85 -34.59
CA SER A 13 17.28 18.28 -33.63
C SER A 13 16.97 17.07 -32.75
N ALA A 14 17.80 16.87 -31.72
CA ALA A 14 17.41 16.16 -30.53
C ALA A 14 16.19 16.88 -29.96
N GLY A 15 15.01 16.42 -30.35
CA GLY A 15 13.78 16.76 -29.66
C GLY A 15 13.93 16.26 -28.24
N MET A 16 14.35 17.15 -27.34
CA MET A 16 14.12 16.96 -25.92
C MET A 16 12.61 16.90 -25.76
N MET A 17 12.07 15.68 -25.74
CA MET A 17 10.78 15.45 -25.13
C MET A 17 10.98 15.77 -23.66
N SER A 18 10.69 17.01 -23.29
CA SER A 18 10.53 17.39 -21.89
C SER A 18 9.42 16.50 -21.34
N SER A 19 9.79 15.48 -20.59
CA SER A 19 8.87 14.80 -19.68
C SER A 19 8.25 15.90 -18.83
N ALA A 20 6.94 16.11 -18.97
CA ALA A 20 6.19 16.98 -18.10
C ALA A 20 6.23 16.35 -16.70
N TYR A 21 7.23 16.75 -15.91
CA TYR A 21 7.32 16.42 -14.51
C TYR A 21 6.02 16.90 -13.84
N ALA A 22 5.43 16.06 -13.00
CA ALA A 22 4.40 16.53 -12.08
C ALA A 22 4.94 17.79 -11.39
N GLU A 23 4.24 18.91 -11.48
CA GLU A 23 4.68 20.14 -10.83
C GLU A 23 4.99 19.81 -9.36
N ASN A 24 6.24 20.04 -8.95
CA ASN A 24 6.70 19.95 -7.55
C ASN A 24 5.96 21.01 -6.72
N LYS A 25 4.68 20.76 -6.45
CA LYS A 25 3.86 21.56 -5.55
C LYS A 25 4.06 20.99 -4.17
N ALA A 26 4.54 21.83 -3.26
CA ALA A 26 4.62 21.49 -1.85
C ALA A 26 3.26 20.94 -1.37
N PRO A 27 3.26 19.88 -0.54
CA PRO A 27 2.03 19.30 -0.03
C PRO A 27 1.31 20.29 0.87
N ASP A 28 -0.01 20.38 0.70
CA ASP A 28 -0.89 21.03 1.68
C ASP A 28 -1.09 20.06 2.85
N CYS A 29 -0.31 20.26 3.92
CA CYS A 29 -0.26 19.36 5.06
C CYS A 29 -1.59 19.19 5.79
N ASP A 30 -2.50 20.16 5.70
CA ASP A 30 -3.82 20.09 6.35
C ASP A 30 -4.78 19.16 5.61
N SER A 31 -4.61 18.98 4.30
CA SER A 31 -5.45 18.11 3.48
C SER A 31 -4.76 16.83 3.01
N LEU A 32 -3.48 16.67 3.37
CA LEU A 32 -2.68 15.49 3.06
C LEU A 32 -3.32 14.22 3.64
N ASN A 33 -3.45 13.21 2.80
CA ASN A 33 -3.80 11.85 3.21
C ASN A 33 -3.03 10.82 2.38
N ILE A 34 -2.75 9.68 3.00
CA ILE A 34 -2.16 8.52 2.33
C ILE A 34 -3.26 7.51 2.06
N MET A 35 -3.46 7.16 0.80
CA MET A 35 -4.50 6.26 0.34
C MET A 35 -3.91 4.93 -0.10
N LEU A 36 -4.35 3.85 0.54
CA LEU A 36 -4.07 2.46 0.16
C LEU A 36 -5.25 1.95 -0.67
N MET A 37 -5.10 1.92 -1.99
CA MET A 37 -6.17 1.57 -2.94
C MET A 37 -5.98 0.18 -3.51
N SER A 38 -6.92 -0.71 -3.23
CA SER A 38 -6.97 -2.02 -3.86
C SER A 38 -7.50 -1.92 -5.30
N MET A 39 -6.59 -2.01 -6.27
CA MET A 39 -6.92 -2.02 -7.70
C MET A 39 -7.30 -3.43 -8.15
N LYS A 40 -7.34 -3.68 -9.48
CA LYS A 40 -7.67 -4.99 -10.03
C LYS A 40 -6.56 -6.01 -9.77
N ASP A 41 -5.32 -5.61 -10.01
CA ASP A 41 -4.15 -6.50 -10.04
C ASP A 41 -3.03 -6.07 -9.07
N GLU A 42 -3.21 -4.98 -8.32
CA GLU A 42 -2.20 -4.44 -7.40
C GLU A 42 -2.81 -3.57 -6.29
N LEU A 43 -2.02 -3.31 -5.25
CA LEU A 43 -2.31 -2.28 -4.25
C LEU A 43 -1.64 -0.98 -4.70
N ASN A 44 -2.40 0.06 -4.99
CA ASN A 44 -1.87 1.39 -5.27
C ASN A 44 -1.72 2.19 -3.97
N ILE A 45 -0.55 2.78 -3.78
CA ILE A 45 -0.24 3.69 -2.68
C ILE A 45 -0.11 5.09 -3.29
N ASN A 46 -0.93 6.02 -2.79
CA ASN A 46 -0.87 7.41 -3.24
C ASN A 46 -0.94 8.37 -2.06
N ALA A 47 -0.19 9.45 -2.14
CA ALA A 47 -0.39 10.62 -1.31
C ALA A 47 -1.26 11.64 -2.06
N ASN A 48 -2.27 12.19 -1.39
CA ASN A 48 -3.19 13.15 -1.98
C ASN A 48 -3.32 14.39 -1.11
N TRP A 49 -3.31 15.56 -1.73
CA TRP A 49 -3.58 16.84 -1.05
C TRP A 49 -4.30 17.82 -1.99
N ARG A 50 -4.88 18.86 -1.42
CA ARG A 50 -5.56 19.92 -2.16
C ARG A 50 -4.55 20.97 -2.63
N THR A 51 -4.78 21.48 -3.82
CA THR A 51 -4.09 22.67 -4.35
C THR A 51 -5.12 23.63 -4.93
N THR A 52 -4.71 24.88 -5.14
CA THR A 52 -5.56 25.92 -5.71
C THR A 52 -6.01 25.52 -7.12
N GLY A 53 -7.31 25.58 -7.36
CA GLY A 53 -7.93 25.25 -8.63
C GLY A 53 -8.22 26.47 -9.50
N SER A 54 -8.89 26.22 -10.61
CA SER A 54 -9.42 27.23 -11.53
C SER A 54 -10.93 27.07 -11.61
N SER A 55 -11.66 28.18 -11.77
CA SER A 55 -13.13 28.17 -11.90
C SER A 55 -13.60 27.09 -12.91
N PRO A 56 -14.66 26.31 -12.60
CA PRO A 56 -15.58 26.44 -11.46
C PRO A 56 -15.07 25.81 -10.14
N ASN A 57 -14.00 25.04 -10.17
CA ASN A 57 -13.49 24.32 -9.00
C ASN A 57 -12.38 25.11 -8.30
N LYS A 58 -12.71 25.68 -7.12
CA LYS A 58 -11.75 26.44 -6.30
C LYS A 58 -10.53 25.61 -5.85
N PHE A 59 -10.66 24.29 -5.80
CA PHE A 59 -9.60 23.36 -5.43
C PHE A 59 -9.48 22.22 -6.44
N LYS A 60 -8.27 21.69 -6.58
CA LYS A 60 -7.96 20.45 -7.29
C LYS A 60 -7.20 19.51 -6.36
N THR A 61 -7.32 18.21 -6.56
CA THR A 61 -6.52 17.22 -5.82
C THR A 61 -5.26 16.92 -6.62
N VAL A 62 -4.10 17.07 -5.98
CA VAL A 62 -2.84 16.50 -6.47
C VAL A 62 -2.74 15.08 -5.91
N SER A 63 -2.29 14.15 -6.74
CA SER A 63 -2.05 12.76 -6.37
C SER A 63 -0.67 12.37 -6.88
N VAL A 64 0.18 11.85 -5.99
CA VAL A 64 1.49 11.28 -6.31
C VAL A 64 1.56 9.87 -5.74
N GLY A 65 2.29 8.98 -6.40
CA GLY A 65 2.23 7.55 -6.11
C GLY A 65 2.00 6.72 -7.36
N ASP A 66 1.52 5.49 -7.16
CA ASP A 66 1.25 4.53 -8.24
C ASP A 66 0.26 5.01 -9.30
N SER A 67 -0.61 5.97 -8.95
CA SER A 67 -1.65 6.48 -9.87
C SER A 67 -1.20 7.69 -10.68
N ASN A 68 0.04 8.15 -10.52
CA ASN A 68 0.59 9.24 -11.32
C ASN A 68 1.18 8.69 -12.64
N ASN A 69 0.80 9.31 -13.76
CA ASN A 69 1.20 8.89 -15.10
C ASN A 69 2.68 9.21 -15.45
N SER A 70 3.48 9.67 -14.48
CA SER A 70 4.88 10.09 -14.65
C SER A 70 5.88 8.94 -14.78
N GLY A 71 5.44 7.68 -14.63
CA GLY A 71 6.31 6.49 -14.72
C GLY A 71 7.16 6.21 -13.48
N ASP A 72 7.33 7.20 -12.59
CA ASP A 72 7.94 7.05 -11.27
C ASP A 72 6.84 7.13 -10.20
N PRO A 73 6.57 6.03 -9.46
CA PRO A 73 5.56 5.98 -8.40
C PRO A 73 6.08 6.56 -7.07
N SER A 74 7.35 6.95 -6.98
CA SER A 74 7.94 7.38 -5.72
C SER A 74 7.46 8.76 -5.27
N PHE A 75 7.45 8.97 -3.95
CA PHE A 75 7.26 10.28 -3.35
C PHE A 75 7.99 10.40 -2.02
N ASP A 76 8.33 11.62 -1.63
CA ASP A 76 8.84 11.96 -0.31
C ASP A 76 8.11 13.23 0.17
N ILE A 77 7.45 13.12 1.32
CA ILE A 77 6.58 14.14 1.89
C ILE A 77 7.02 14.42 3.32
N ASN A 78 7.26 15.70 3.60
CA ASN A 78 7.59 16.20 4.92
C ASN A 78 6.61 17.29 5.35
N CYS A 79 5.83 16.98 6.38
CA CYS A 79 4.89 17.88 7.06
C CYS A 79 5.25 17.94 8.56
N PRO A 80 4.86 19.01 9.28
CA PRO A 80 5.25 19.20 10.68
C PRO A 80 5.00 17.99 11.60
N ASN A 81 3.89 17.26 11.37
CA ASN A 81 3.46 16.13 12.20
C ASN A 81 3.46 14.78 11.46
N LEU A 82 3.97 14.74 10.22
CA LEU A 82 3.99 13.53 9.41
C LEU A 82 5.13 13.60 8.38
N THR A 83 5.93 12.55 8.34
CA THR A 83 6.78 12.23 7.20
C THR A 83 6.25 10.97 6.53
N ALA A 84 6.25 10.95 5.20
CA ALA A 84 5.84 9.79 4.42
C ALA A 84 6.69 9.68 3.16
N SER A 85 7.31 8.53 2.95
CA SER A 85 8.08 8.20 1.76
C SER A 85 7.58 6.92 1.14
N TYR A 86 7.59 6.84 -0.18
CA TYR A 86 7.26 5.64 -0.94
C TYR A 86 8.20 5.51 -2.13
N ASP A 87 8.72 4.30 -2.36
CA ASP A 87 9.71 4.02 -3.41
C ASP A 87 9.18 3.13 -4.55
N GLY A 88 7.86 2.88 -4.59
CA GLY A 88 7.26 1.91 -5.50
C GLY A 88 7.05 0.52 -4.89
N ASN A 89 7.77 0.17 -3.82
CA ASN A 89 7.59 -1.10 -3.09
C ASN A 89 7.17 -0.90 -1.62
N ALA A 90 7.85 0.00 -0.91
CA ALA A 90 7.75 0.20 0.52
C ALA A 90 7.24 1.59 0.85
N LEU A 91 6.04 1.67 1.44
CA LEU A 91 5.55 2.89 2.09
C LEU A 91 6.13 2.94 3.50
N LYS A 92 6.72 4.07 3.87
CA LYS A 92 7.22 4.33 5.22
C LYS A 92 6.62 5.64 5.71
N MET A 93 6.01 5.61 6.88
CA MET A 93 5.39 6.78 7.49
C MET A 93 5.88 6.92 8.93
N LYS A 94 6.08 8.16 9.37
CA LYS A 94 6.41 8.50 10.75
C LYS A 94 5.65 9.74 11.22
N ALA A 95 5.07 9.66 12.40
CA ALA A 95 4.39 10.75 13.11
C ALA A 95 4.73 10.67 14.61
N ASP A 96 4.27 11.63 15.40
CA ASP A 96 4.48 11.66 16.86
C ASP A 96 3.85 10.46 17.60
N SER A 97 2.84 9.84 16.99
CA SER A 97 2.20 8.66 17.53
C SER A 97 1.61 7.79 16.42
N TYR A 98 1.40 6.50 16.70
CA TYR A 98 0.73 5.62 15.74
C TYR A 98 -0.70 6.06 15.44
N LYS A 99 -1.39 6.67 16.42
CA LYS A 99 -2.70 7.28 16.16
C LYS A 99 -2.59 8.41 15.13
N GLY A 100 -1.54 9.23 15.18
CA GLY A 100 -1.27 10.26 14.18
C GLY A 100 -1.09 9.67 12.77
N ILE A 101 -0.44 8.51 12.64
CA ILE A 101 -0.37 7.76 11.38
C ILE A 101 -1.77 7.38 10.90
N ILE A 102 -2.56 6.74 11.77
CA ILE A 102 -3.92 6.27 11.44
C ILE A 102 -4.84 7.41 11.02
N ASP A 103 -4.68 8.60 11.58
CA ASP A 103 -5.50 9.77 11.24
C ASP A 103 -5.18 10.34 9.85
N HIS A 104 -3.96 10.14 9.33
CA HIS A 104 -3.54 10.54 7.97
C HIS A 104 -3.77 9.45 6.91
N LEU A 105 -4.04 8.21 7.31
CA LEU A 105 -4.53 7.20 6.38
C LEU A 105 -5.93 7.61 5.91
N TYR A 106 -6.15 7.62 4.60
CA TYR A 106 -7.44 7.92 4.03
C TYR A 106 -8.46 6.93 4.58
N LYS A 107 -9.52 7.47 5.19
CA LYS A 107 -10.60 6.68 5.80
C LYS A 107 -11.53 6.15 4.72
N GLN A 108 -11.08 5.17 3.92
CA GLN A 108 -12.01 4.30 3.23
C GLN A 108 -12.75 3.48 4.29
N LEU A 109 -13.93 2.98 3.94
CA LEU A 109 -14.78 2.17 4.82
C LEU A 109 -13.96 1.04 5.51
N ASN A 110 -12.86 0.56 4.90
CA ASN A 110 -11.85 -0.31 5.52
C ASN A 110 -10.52 0.45 5.70
N ARG A 111 -10.08 0.67 6.94
CA ARG A 111 -8.68 1.10 7.25
C ARG A 111 -7.69 -0.08 7.20
N GLY A 112 -8.00 -1.08 6.38
CA GLY A 112 -7.23 -2.29 6.27
C GLY A 112 -6.30 -2.22 5.06
N VAL A 113 -5.12 -2.84 5.20
CA VAL A 113 -4.26 -3.14 4.06
C VAL A 113 -4.55 -4.55 3.58
N ASP A 114 -4.75 -4.73 2.28
CA ASP A 114 -5.05 -6.04 1.73
C ASP A 114 -3.82 -6.95 1.78
N LEU A 115 -3.95 -8.05 2.51
CA LEU A 115 -2.97 -9.13 2.49
C LEU A 115 -3.23 -10.04 1.28
N TYR A 116 -4.47 -10.14 0.84
CA TYR A 116 -4.82 -10.76 -0.44
C TYR A 116 -6.10 -10.13 -0.97
N ASN A 117 -6.11 -9.81 -2.26
CA ASN A 117 -7.29 -9.37 -2.98
C ASN A 117 -7.25 -9.93 -4.40
N TYR A 118 -8.33 -10.58 -4.80
CA TYR A 118 -8.55 -10.97 -6.18
C TYR A 118 -9.98 -10.62 -6.59
N ARG A 119 -10.10 -9.88 -7.70
CA ARG A 119 -11.36 -9.33 -8.20
C ARG A 119 -11.62 -9.84 -9.60
N TRP A 120 -12.83 -10.30 -9.86
CA TRP A 120 -13.19 -10.77 -11.19
C TRP A 120 -14.68 -10.63 -11.44
N TYR A 121 -15.05 -10.71 -12.71
CA TYR A 121 -16.42 -10.88 -13.16
C TYR A 121 -16.60 -12.32 -13.60
N THR A 122 -17.80 -12.88 -13.43
CA THR A 122 -18.12 -14.23 -13.91
C THR A 122 -18.00 -14.29 -15.43
N ASP A 123 -18.43 -13.23 -16.13
CA ASP A 123 -18.09 -12.97 -17.53
C ASP A 123 -17.36 -11.61 -17.64
N PRO A 124 -16.05 -11.60 -17.93
CA PRO A 124 -15.27 -10.37 -18.11
C PRO A 124 -15.73 -9.47 -19.27
N LYS A 125 -16.35 -10.03 -20.32
CA LYS A 125 -16.74 -9.26 -21.52
C LYS A 125 -17.90 -8.33 -21.24
N VAL A 126 -18.92 -8.83 -20.54
CA VAL A 126 -20.11 -8.07 -20.17
C VAL A 126 -20.08 -7.55 -18.73
N LYS A 127 -18.99 -7.83 -17.99
CA LYS A 127 -18.81 -7.45 -16.58
C LYS A 127 -19.98 -7.92 -15.69
N ALA A 128 -20.45 -9.14 -15.91
CA ALA A 128 -21.53 -9.75 -15.12
C ALA A 128 -21.00 -10.34 -13.81
N ASP A 129 -21.80 -10.22 -12.74
CA ASP A 129 -21.56 -10.80 -11.40
C ASP A 129 -20.15 -10.59 -10.86
N PHE A 130 -19.89 -9.37 -10.38
CA PHE A 130 -18.63 -9.02 -9.72
C PHE A 130 -18.40 -9.86 -8.45
N LYS A 131 -17.20 -10.43 -8.33
CA LYS A 131 -16.76 -11.29 -7.25
C LYS A 131 -15.42 -10.81 -6.70
N VAL A 132 -15.25 -10.98 -5.39
CA VAL A 132 -14.03 -10.61 -4.68
C VAL A 132 -13.71 -11.69 -3.65
N ASP A 133 -12.48 -12.19 -3.72
CA ASP A 133 -11.86 -12.99 -2.68
C ASP A 133 -10.83 -12.09 -2.00
N LYS A 134 -11.01 -11.78 -0.71
CA LYS A 134 -10.08 -10.89 0.00
C LYS A 134 -9.94 -11.20 1.48
N TYR A 135 -8.76 -10.93 2.02
CA TYR A 135 -8.55 -10.72 3.45
C TYR A 135 -7.53 -9.61 3.66
N SER A 136 -7.70 -8.88 4.75
CA SER A 136 -6.98 -7.63 5.02
C SER A 136 -6.51 -7.63 6.46
N PHE A 137 -5.53 -6.77 6.75
CA PHE A 137 -5.14 -6.44 8.12
C PHE A 137 -5.60 -5.03 8.45
N ASP A 138 -6.51 -4.91 9.40
CA ASP A 138 -7.01 -3.63 9.91
C ASP A 138 -5.94 -2.94 10.76
N LEU A 139 -5.41 -1.81 10.28
CA LEU A 139 -4.31 -1.10 10.92
C LEU A 139 -4.77 -0.35 12.19
N GLU A 140 -6.04 0.04 12.28
CA GLU A 140 -6.55 0.74 13.48
C GLU A 140 -6.89 -0.25 14.60
N ARG A 141 -7.61 -1.32 14.27
CA ARG A 141 -8.04 -2.32 15.25
C ARG A 141 -6.99 -3.41 15.51
N LEU A 142 -5.98 -3.51 14.64
CA LEU A 142 -4.93 -4.54 14.65
C LEU A 142 -5.53 -5.95 14.55
N LEU A 143 -6.38 -6.17 13.54
CA LEU A 143 -7.13 -7.41 13.34
C LEU A 143 -7.02 -7.91 11.91
N LEU A 144 -6.91 -9.23 11.75
CA LEU A 144 -7.15 -9.92 10.49
C LEU A 144 -8.66 -9.93 10.18
N THR A 145 -9.02 -9.50 8.97
CA THR A 145 -10.40 -9.38 8.53
C THR A 145 -10.65 -10.03 7.17
N ASP A 146 -11.88 -10.50 6.96
CA ASP A 146 -12.46 -10.79 5.66
C ASP A 146 -13.44 -9.65 5.34
N GLY A 147 -12.97 -8.71 4.51
CA GLY A 147 -13.60 -7.39 4.39
C GLY A 147 -13.65 -6.67 5.73
N TYR A 148 -14.85 -6.37 6.22
CA TYR A 148 -15.07 -5.65 7.49
C TYR A 148 -15.18 -6.59 8.71
N ILE A 149 -15.32 -7.89 8.45
CA ILE A 149 -15.63 -8.89 9.46
C ILE A 149 -14.32 -9.44 10.03
N LYS A 150 -14.16 -9.35 11.35
CA LYS A 150 -13.04 -9.97 12.06
C LYS A 150 -13.04 -11.48 11.81
N MET A 151 -11.89 -12.02 11.42
CA MET A 151 -11.71 -13.48 11.37
C MET A 151 -11.58 -14.04 12.80
N PRO A 152 -12.32 -15.11 13.15
CA PRO A 152 -12.32 -15.66 14.50
C PRO A 152 -10.95 -16.25 14.86
N GLU A 153 -10.49 -15.96 16.08
CA GLU A 153 -9.22 -16.48 16.61
C GLU A 153 -9.41 -17.82 17.33
N GLY A 154 -8.38 -18.66 17.32
CA GLY A 154 -8.36 -19.93 18.03
C GLY A 154 -9.06 -21.08 17.30
N GLY A 155 -9.18 -21.01 15.97
CA GLY A 155 -9.80 -22.07 15.19
C GLY A 155 -9.60 -21.94 13.68
N SER A 156 -10.17 -22.89 12.95
CA SER A 156 -10.16 -22.91 11.50
C SER A 156 -11.03 -21.79 10.92
N ILE A 157 -10.57 -21.18 9.82
CA ILE A 157 -11.39 -20.29 9.01
C ILE A 157 -12.63 -21.04 8.46
N SER A 158 -13.70 -20.31 8.17
CA SER A 158 -14.94 -20.91 7.70
C SER A 158 -14.86 -21.35 6.23
N LYS A 159 -15.84 -22.15 5.78
CA LYS A 159 -15.97 -22.52 4.36
C LYS A 159 -16.11 -21.30 3.43
N LYS A 160 -16.58 -20.15 3.94
CA LYS A 160 -16.67 -18.90 3.16
C LYS A 160 -15.29 -18.35 2.77
N GLN A 161 -14.25 -18.66 3.55
CA GLN A 161 -12.87 -18.30 3.24
C GLN A 161 -12.09 -19.46 2.57
N SER A 162 -12.80 -20.36 1.88
CA SER A 162 -12.17 -21.52 1.23
C SER A 162 -11.14 -21.15 0.16
N PHE A 163 -11.19 -19.93 -0.37
CA PHE A 163 -10.23 -19.37 -1.32
C PHE A 163 -8.82 -19.19 -0.74
N ILE A 164 -8.68 -19.11 0.59
CA ILE A 164 -7.36 -19.06 1.25
C ILE A 164 -6.73 -20.46 1.17
N PRO A 165 -5.60 -20.68 0.48
CA PRO A 165 -5.01 -22.01 0.38
C PRO A 165 -4.36 -22.45 1.71
N ASN A 166 -4.22 -23.76 1.95
CA ASN A 166 -3.55 -24.28 3.16
C ASN A 166 -2.08 -23.83 3.28
N THR A 167 -1.48 -23.47 2.15
CA THR A 167 -0.12 -22.99 2.02
C THR A 167 0.03 -21.48 2.25
N ALA A 168 -1.08 -20.74 2.38
CA ALA A 168 -1.01 -19.35 2.82
C ALA A 168 -0.62 -19.30 4.31
N VAL A 169 0.31 -18.39 4.61
CA VAL A 169 0.87 -18.22 5.96
C VAL A 169 0.90 -16.73 6.29
N ILE A 170 0.43 -16.39 7.48
CA ILE A 170 0.69 -15.11 8.14
C ILE A 170 1.42 -15.42 9.44
N SER A 171 2.53 -14.74 9.69
CA SER A 171 3.29 -14.84 10.94
C SER A 171 3.61 -13.45 11.46
N TYR A 172 3.92 -13.34 12.74
CA TYR A 172 4.22 -12.05 13.36
C TYR A 172 5.33 -12.15 14.40
N LYS A 173 5.99 -11.03 14.67
CA LYS A 173 6.88 -10.82 15.81
C LYS A 173 6.35 -9.68 16.66
N ILE A 174 6.57 -9.78 17.96
CA ILE A 174 6.28 -8.71 18.92
C ILE A 174 7.59 -8.27 19.53
N ASN A 175 7.86 -6.97 19.52
CA ASN A 175 9.05 -6.38 20.14
C ASN A 175 10.35 -7.04 19.66
N GLY A 176 10.43 -7.40 18.37
CA GLY A 176 11.59 -8.09 17.78
C GLY A 176 11.80 -9.55 18.23
N GLY A 177 10.87 -10.12 19.01
CA GLY A 177 10.96 -11.47 19.53
C GLY A 177 10.74 -12.58 18.50
N THR A 178 10.41 -13.78 18.99
CA THR A 178 10.22 -14.97 18.17
C THR A 178 9.08 -14.82 17.15
N LEU A 179 9.27 -15.39 15.97
CA LEU A 179 8.24 -15.47 14.94
C LEU A 179 7.12 -16.43 15.39
N LYS A 180 5.91 -15.90 15.57
CA LYS A 180 4.71 -16.65 15.95
C LYS A 180 3.77 -16.78 14.76
N PRO A 181 3.05 -17.90 14.63
CA PRO A 181 2.02 -18.04 13.59
C PRO A 181 0.80 -17.19 13.92
N LEU A 182 0.28 -16.45 12.94
CA LEU A 182 -1.05 -15.80 12.99
C LEU A 182 -2.08 -16.64 12.23
N LEU A 183 -1.76 -17.02 10.99
CA LEU A 183 -2.56 -17.88 10.13
C LEU A 183 -1.67 -18.96 9.53
N VAL A 184 -1.94 -20.23 9.80
CA VAL A 184 -1.22 -21.38 9.22
C VAL A 184 -2.21 -22.50 8.99
N ASN A 185 -2.15 -23.16 7.82
CA ASN A 185 -3.01 -24.29 7.48
C ASN A 185 -4.49 -23.99 7.79
N LYS A 186 -4.98 -22.83 7.33
CA LYS A 186 -6.36 -22.36 7.54
C LYS A 186 -6.78 -22.16 9.00
N ASN A 187 -5.85 -22.16 9.96
CA ASN A 187 -6.14 -21.88 11.36
C ASN A 187 -5.63 -20.50 11.75
N VAL A 188 -6.48 -19.71 12.40
CA VAL A 188 -6.13 -18.41 12.97
C VAL A 188 -5.80 -18.62 14.45
N THR A 189 -4.60 -18.26 14.88
CA THR A 189 -4.18 -18.36 16.28
C THR A 189 -4.81 -17.26 17.14
N LYS A 190 -4.68 -17.36 18.46
CA LYS A 190 -5.00 -16.23 19.35
C LYS A 190 -3.80 -15.28 19.32
N TYR A 191 -3.97 -14.09 18.75
CA TYR A 191 -2.90 -13.10 18.57
C TYR A 191 -3.29 -11.71 19.06
N SER A 192 -4.59 -11.40 19.16
CA SER A 192 -5.03 -10.03 19.49
C SER A 192 -4.58 -9.58 20.88
N SER A 193 -4.45 -10.51 21.84
CA SER A 193 -3.89 -10.22 23.17
C SER A 193 -2.45 -9.73 23.10
N ASP A 194 -1.64 -10.34 22.23
CA ASP A 194 -0.23 -10.00 22.07
C ASP A 194 -0.08 -8.58 21.52
N PHE A 195 -1.00 -8.17 20.63
CA PHE A 195 -0.96 -6.87 19.96
C PHE A 195 -1.35 -5.70 20.87
N LYS A 196 -2.19 -5.93 21.89
CA LYS A 196 -2.63 -4.88 22.84
C LYS A 196 -1.44 -4.25 23.56
N GLY A 197 -0.55 -5.08 24.14
CA GLY A 197 0.60 -4.64 24.92
C GLY A 197 1.91 -4.47 24.14
N ALA A 198 1.92 -4.79 22.83
CA ALA A 198 3.12 -4.68 22.01
C ALA A 198 3.64 -3.23 21.95
N LYS A 199 4.95 -3.03 21.84
CA LYS A 199 5.56 -1.77 21.40
C LYS A 199 5.69 -1.77 19.89
N THR A 200 6.27 -2.85 19.35
CA THR A 200 6.38 -3.07 17.91
C THR A 200 5.70 -4.37 17.50
N ILE A 201 5.16 -4.37 16.28
CA ILE A 201 4.51 -5.51 15.63
C ILE A 201 5.10 -5.60 14.23
N ASP A 202 5.63 -6.76 13.88
CA ASP A 202 6.09 -7.06 12.52
C ASP A 202 5.27 -8.23 11.99
N ILE A 203 4.54 -8.05 10.90
CA ILE A 203 3.65 -9.03 10.30
C ILE A 203 4.21 -9.40 8.94
N TYR A 204 4.39 -10.70 8.72
CA TYR A 204 4.86 -11.27 7.47
C TYR A 204 3.76 -12.11 6.86
N HIS A 205 3.58 -12.01 5.56
CA HIS A 205 2.54 -12.69 4.82
C HIS A 205 3.14 -13.36 3.58
N LYS A 206 2.70 -14.60 3.34
CA LYS A 206 3.06 -15.38 2.15
C LYS A 206 1.84 -16.12 1.66
N ASN A 207 1.44 -15.88 0.42
CA ASN A 207 0.37 -16.62 -0.24
C ASN A 207 0.79 -16.94 -1.68
N PRO A 208 0.93 -18.23 -2.04
CA PRO A 208 1.41 -18.62 -3.37
C PRO A 208 0.44 -18.25 -4.50
N ASN A 209 -0.81 -17.94 -4.18
CA ASN A 209 -1.76 -17.50 -5.19
C ASN A 209 -1.51 -16.06 -5.64
N MET A 210 -0.84 -15.20 -4.86
CA MET A 210 -0.58 -13.81 -5.26
C MET A 210 0.19 -13.72 -6.59
N ALA A 211 1.16 -14.60 -6.82
CA ALA A 211 1.91 -14.62 -8.08
C ALA A 211 1.10 -15.07 -9.31
N ARG A 212 -0.08 -15.67 -9.11
CA ARG A 212 -0.92 -16.24 -10.18
C ARG A 212 -2.25 -15.53 -10.35
N ARG A 213 -2.83 -15.06 -9.24
CA ARG A 213 -4.21 -14.61 -9.14
C ARG A 213 -4.35 -13.72 -7.89
N GLY A 214 -4.47 -12.41 -8.12
CA GLY A 214 -4.64 -11.41 -7.06
C GLY A 214 -3.32 -10.79 -6.64
N PHE A 215 -3.38 -9.96 -5.61
CA PHE A 215 -2.23 -9.24 -5.05
C PHE A 215 -2.41 -9.07 -3.54
N GLY A 216 -1.36 -8.60 -2.86
CA GLY A 216 -1.42 -8.21 -1.48
C GLY A 216 -0.04 -7.82 -0.96
N VAL A 217 0.02 -7.32 0.27
CA VAL A 217 1.29 -6.95 0.91
C VAL A 217 1.95 -8.16 1.56
N GLU A 218 3.28 -8.17 1.56
CA GLU A 218 4.10 -9.26 2.12
C GLU A 218 4.64 -8.93 3.51
N ARG A 219 4.78 -7.64 3.88
CA ARG A 219 5.17 -7.24 5.23
C ARG A 219 4.49 -5.95 5.69
N ILE A 220 4.12 -5.91 6.96
CA ILE A 220 3.66 -4.71 7.66
C ILE A 220 4.46 -4.59 8.95
N PHE A 221 5.15 -3.47 9.15
CA PHE A 221 5.83 -3.15 10.39
C PHE A 221 5.17 -1.96 11.06
N ILE A 222 4.92 -2.07 12.36
CA ILE A 222 4.29 -1.06 13.20
C ILE A 222 5.18 -0.84 14.41
N ASP A 223 5.59 0.40 14.64
CA ASP A 223 6.14 0.85 15.91
C ASP A 223 5.15 1.81 16.57
N LYS A 224 4.45 1.32 17.59
CA LYS A 224 3.45 2.12 18.30
C LYS A 224 4.08 3.18 19.20
N GLU A 225 5.28 2.92 19.70
CA GLU A 225 6.00 3.80 20.63
C GLU A 225 6.59 5.00 19.88
N ASN A 226 7.11 4.77 18.68
CA ASN A 226 7.75 5.81 17.86
C ASN A 226 6.88 6.32 16.70
N GLY A 227 5.63 5.89 16.62
CA GLY A 227 4.67 6.32 15.59
C GLY A 227 5.10 5.99 14.17
N VAL A 228 5.61 4.78 13.94
CA VAL A 228 6.09 4.33 12.62
C VAL A 228 5.14 3.28 12.03
N LEU A 229 4.89 3.39 10.73
CA LEU A 229 4.24 2.36 9.91
C LEU A 229 5.07 2.15 8.65
N GLU A 230 5.37 0.89 8.35
CA GLU A 230 5.95 0.49 7.08
C GLU A 230 5.10 -0.60 6.44
N ILE A 231 4.83 -0.49 5.15
CA ILE A 231 4.06 -1.45 4.37
C ILE A 231 4.87 -1.80 3.14
N TYR A 232 5.16 -3.08 2.96
CA TYR A 232 5.95 -3.60 1.85
C TYR A 232 5.07 -4.45 0.94
N LYS A 233 4.97 -4.08 -0.34
CA LYS A 233 4.33 -4.91 -1.36
C LYS A 233 5.08 -6.23 -1.49
N GLU A 234 6.41 -6.16 -1.60
CA GLU A 234 7.32 -7.30 -1.69
C GLU A 234 8.31 -7.30 -0.52
N HIS A 235 8.42 -8.45 0.14
CA HIS A 235 9.38 -8.68 1.23
C HIS A 235 9.63 -10.17 1.45
N VAL A 236 10.89 -10.55 1.62
CA VAL A 236 11.26 -11.93 1.92
C VAL A 236 10.62 -12.41 3.22
N PHE A 237 9.88 -13.52 3.15
CA PHE A 237 9.32 -14.16 4.33
C PHE A 237 10.45 -14.74 5.20
N PRO A 238 10.47 -14.47 6.52
CA PRO A 238 11.57 -14.91 7.38
C PRO A 238 11.65 -16.44 7.45
N PRO A 239 12.86 -17.01 7.55
CA PRO A 239 13.02 -18.43 7.84
C PRO A 239 12.41 -18.75 9.22
N LYS A 240 12.00 -20.01 9.41
CA LYS A 240 11.46 -20.50 10.67
C LYS A 240 12.49 -20.43 11.80
#